data_AF-A0A5E4K3N5-F1
#
_entry.id   AF-A0A5E4K3N5-F1
#
_cell.length_a   1.000
_cell.length_b   1.000
_cell.length_c   1.000
_cell.angle_alpha   90.00
_cell.angle_beta   90.00
_cell.angle_gamma   90.00
#
_symmetry.space_group_name_H-M   'P 1'
#
loop_
_entity.id
_entity.type
_entity.pdbx_description
1 polymer ?
#
loop_
_entity_poly.entity_id
_entity_poly.type
_entity_poly.pdbx_seq_one_letter_code
_entity_poly.pdbx_strand_id
1 'polypeptide(L)'
;MTEENKNLENLARYQYADVSARLYSNEQTAPFAKGALEKLIEKMDSSSKDIAEGFYKGAFATEEGMKIAISINAKKYQDALNGLNVAEFYEARLGTLKSVLGDEKTEEAKSIFEKYSGQTIGSINKKFEQANAILKDKTGLFDDKKKDEAKKTIEKLTPLYTLINLIEQRNYETLIPSATKSTYKEEITEALKKLA
;
A
#
# COMPACT_ATOMS: atom_id res chain seq x y z
N MET A 1 9.52 -12.61 -19.00
CA MET A 1 8.91 -11.53 -18.18
C MET A 1 10.01 -10.95 -17.31
N THR A 2 10.27 -9.64 -17.41
CA THR A 2 11.26 -8.96 -16.58
C THR A 2 10.76 -8.86 -15.13
N GLU A 3 11.66 -8.67 -14.17
CA GLU A 3 11.32 -8.47 -12.76
C GLU A 3 10.48 -7.20 -12.56
N GLU A 4 10.72 -6.17 -13.38
CA GLU A 4 9.95 -4.92 -13.48
C GLU A 4 8.47 -5.19 -13.77
N ASN A 5 8.18 -5.98 -14.82
CA ASN A 5 6.80 -6.33 -15.18
C ASN A 5 6.08 -7.11 -14.07
N LYS A 6 6.83 -7.91 -13.30
CA LYS A 6 6.28 -8.69 -12.18
C LYS A 6 5.89 -7.81 -10.99
N ASN A 7 6.67 -6.77 -10.68
CA ASN A 7 6.36 -5.86 -9.58
C ASN A 7 5.12 -5.02 -9.89
N LEU A 8 5.00 -4.47 -11.10
CA LEU A 8 3.82 -3.72 -11.53
C LEU A 8 2.55 -4.58 -11.52
N GLU A 9 2.63 -5.81 -12.03
CA GLU A 9 1.51 -6.76 -12.01
C GLU A 9 1.08 -7.09 -10.57
N ASN A 10 2.05 -7.38 -9.68
CA ASN A 10 1.77 -7.68 -8.28
C ASN A 10 1.21 -6.48 -7.53
N LEU A 11 1.66 -5.27 -7.82
CA LEU A 11 1.14 -4.04 -7.23
C LEU A 11 -0.36 -3.90 -7.53
N ALA A 12 -0.76 -4.07 -8.80
CA ALA A 12 -2.15 -4.02 -9.21
C ALA A 12 -2.97 -5.20 -8.65
N ARG A 13 -2.38 -6.40 -8.63
CA ARG A 13 -3.03 -7.62 -8.14
C ARG A 13 -3.36 -7.53 -6.65
N TYR A 14 -2.42 -7.08 -5.83
CA TYR A 14 -2.52 -7.15 -4.37
C TYR A 14 -2.96 -5.85 -3.69
N GLN A 15 -3.31 -4.79 -4.44
CA GLN A 15 -3.74 -3.51 -3.86
C GLN A 15 -4.91 -3.62 -2.87
N TYR A 16 -5.87 -4.53 -3.13
CA TYR A 16 -6.99 -4.76 -2.20
C TYR A 16 -6.57 -5.52 -0.93
N ALA A 17 -5.43 -6.23 -0.94
CA ALA A 17 -4.87 -6.81 0.25
C ALA A 17 -4.30 -5.74 1.19
N ASP A 18 -3.65 -4.70 0.64
CA ASP A 18 -3.21 -3.53 1.41
C ASP A 18 -4.41 -2.79 2.02
N VAL A 19 -5.48 -2.57 1.23
CA VAL A 19 -6.75 -2.01 1.73
C VAL A 19 -7.30 -2.85 2.88
N SER A 20 -7.37 -4.17 2.70
CA SER A 20 -7.86 -5.08 3.72
C SER A 20 -7.03 -5.04 5.00
N ALA A 21 -5.70 -4.96 4.89
CA ALA A 21 -4.81 -4.87 6.05
C ALA A 21 -5.01 -3.57 6.84
N ARG A 22 -5.13 -2.43 6.15
CA ARG A 22 -5.38 -1.13 6.79
C ARG A 22 -6.73 -1.11 7.49
N LEU A 23 -7.78 -1.61 6.84
CA LEU A 23 -9.12 -1.70 7.44
C LEU A 23 -9.12 -2.60 8.69
N TYR A 24 -8.46 -3.76 8.61
CA TYR A 24 -8.38 -4.72 9.71
C TYR A 24 -7.59 -4.19 10.92
N SER A 25 -6.62 -3.29 10.69
CA SER A 25 -5.78 -2.74 11.76
C SER A 25 -6.49 -1.76 12.69
N ASN A 26 -7.72 -1.34 12.36
CA ASN A 26 -8.52 -0.41 13.16
C ASN A 26 -9.87 -1.05 13.49
N GLU A 27 -10.19 -1.12 14.78
CA GLU A 27 -11.41 -1.76 15.30
C GLU A 27 -12.70 -1.24 14.64
N GLN A 28 -12.77 0.06 14.34
CA GLN A 28 -13.96 0.68 13.73
C GLN A 28 -14.15 0.25 12.27
N THR A 29 -13.06 -0.05 11.57
CA THR A 29 -13.09 -0.40 10.15
C THR A 29 -12.85 -1.88 9.88
N ALA A 30 -12.50 -2.67 10.89
CA ALA A 30 -12.21 -4.09 10.77
C ALA A 30 -13.34 -4.91 10.12
N PRO A 31 -14.65 -4.64 10.35
CA PRO A 31 -15.73 -5.34 9.65
C PRO A 31 -15.65 -5.24 8.12
N PHE A 32 -15.09 -4.15 7.59
CA PHE A 32 -14.96 -3.92 6.16
C PHE A 32 -13.75 -4.62 5.52
N ALA A 33 -12.84 -5.17 6.32
CA ALA A 33 -11.66 -5.88 5.80
C ALA A 33 -12.06 -7.10 4.96
N LYS A 34 -13.13 -7.81 5.38
CA LYS A 34 -13.68 -8.96 4.63
C LYS A 34 -14.03 -8.57 3.18
N GLY A 35 -14.75 -7.47 2.98
CA GLY A 35 -15.14 -7.02 1.65
C GLY A 35 -13.95 -6.65 0.77
N ALA A 36 -12.90 -6.06 1.36
CA ALA A 36 -11.66 -5.80 0.64
C ALA A 36 -10.95 -7.11 0.21
N LEU A 37 -10.94 -8.12 1.07
CA LEU A 37 -10.37 -9.43 0.75
C LEU A 37 -11.19 -10.18 -0.31
N GLU A 38 -12.51 -10.05 -0.30
CA GLU A 38 -13.38 -10.55 -1.39
C GLU A 38 -13.02 -9.88 -2.73
N LYS A 39 -12.81 -8.56 -2.75
CA LYS A 39 -12.36 -7.85 -3.95
C LYS A 39 -10.99 -8.30 -4.46
N LEU A 40 -10.07 -8.63 -3.56
CA LEU A 40 -8.81 -9.26 -3.97
C LEU A 40 -9.07 -10.55 -4.74
N ILE A 41 -9.93 -11.43 -4.22
CA ILE A 41 -10.23 -12.74 -4.82
C ILE A 41 -10.90 -12.56 -6.19
N GLU A 42 -11.90 -11.69 -6.29
CA GLU A 42 -12.57 -11.36 -7.56
C GLU A 42 -11.57 -10.89 -8.64
N LYS A 43 -10.55 -10.12 -8.25
CA LYS A 43 -9.51 -9.63 -9.15
C LYS A 43 -8.45 -10.69 -9.48
N MET A 44 -8.28 -11.70 -8.64
CA MET A 44 -7.40 -12.85 -8.90
C MET A 44 -8.07 -13.92 -9.79
N ASP A 45 -9.40 -14.00 -9.77
CA ASP A 45 -10.24 -15.02 -10.45
C ASP A 45 -10.14 -15.01 -12.00
N SER A 46 -9.43 -14.05 -12.60
CA SER A 46 -9.28 -14.00 -14.07
C SER A 46 -8.48 -15.16 -14.67
N SER A 47 -7.87 -16.04 -13.87
CA SER A 47 -7.00 -17.12 -14.38
C SER A 47 -7.27 -18.54 -13.86
N SER A 48 -8.02 -18.76 -12.76
CA SER A 48 -8.45 -20.11 -12.33
C SER A 48 -9.48 -20.09 -11.18
N LYS A 49 -10.71 -20.52 -11.46
CA LYS A 49 -11.84 -20.55 -10.50
C LYS A 49 -11.61 -21.46 -9.29
N ASP A 50 -11.00 -22.62 -9.49
CA ASP A 50 -10.80 -23.60 -8.41
C ASP A 50 -9.80 -23.09 -7.35
N ILE A 51 -8.79 -22.33 -7.80
CA ILE A 51 -7.80 -21.71 -6.90
C ILE A 51 -8.45 -20.60 -6.10
N ALA A 52 -9.30 -19.78 -6.74
CA ALA A 52 -10.04 -18.71 -6.07
C ALA A 52 -11.02 -19.28 -5.02
N GLU A 53 -11.73 -20.37 -5.33
CA GLU A 53 -12.65 -21.03 -4.39
C GLU A 53 -11.90 -21.66 -3.21
N GLY A 54 -10.78 -22.35 -3.46
CA GLY A 54 -9.95 -22.92 -2.40
C GLY A 54 -9.39 -21.84 -1.47
N PHE A 55 -8.92 -20.72 -2.04
CA PHE A 55 -8.47 -19.57 -1.26
C PHE A 55 -9.61 -18.95 -0.45
N TYR A 56 -10.79 -18.76 -1.04
CA TYR A 56 -11.97 -18.23 -0.35
C TYR A 56 -12.33 -19.10 0.86
N LYS A 57 -12.43 -20.42 0.66
CA LYS A 57 -12.74 -21.36 1.74
C LYS A 57 -11.70 -21.31 2.86
N GLY A 58 -10.41 -21.27 2.52
CA GLY A 58 -9.33 -21.20 3.51
C GLY A 58 -9.27 -19.86 4.25
N ALA A 59 -9.38 -18.75 3.54
CA ALA A 59 -9.28 -17.40 4.09
C ALA A 59 -10.45 -17.05 5.01
N PHE A 60 -11.67 -17.51 4.69
CA PHE A 60 -12.87 -17.17 5.46
C PHE A 60 -13.35 -18.28 6.40
N ALA A 61 -12.59 -19.38 6.57
CA ALA A 61 -12.94 -20.44 7.51
C ALA A 61 -12.88 -19.99 8.98
N THR A 62 -11.91 -19.15 9.33
CA THR A 62 -11.69 -18.65 10.69
C THR A 62 -11.14 -17.22 10.65
N GLU A 63 -11.26 -16.50 11.77
CA GLU A 63 -10.65 -15.17 11.93
C GLU A 63 -9.12 -15.21 11.74
N GLU A 64 -8.45 -16.23 12.28
CA GLU A 64 -7.01 -16.42 12.08
C GLU A 64 -6.66 -16.71 10.61
N GLY A 65 -7.50 -17.48 9.90
CA GLY A 65 -7.34 -17.71 8.47
C GLY A 65 -7.42 -16.41 7.67
N MET A 66 -8.36 -15.53 8.03
CA MET A 66 -8.52 -14.23 7.38
C MET A 66 -7.31 -13.34 7.66
N LYS A 67 -6.86 -13.28 8.91
CA LYS A 67 -5.68 -12.50 9.32
C LYS A 67 -4.40 -12.96 8.59
N ILE A 68 -4.19 -14.27 8.47
CA ILE A 68 -3.06 -14.85 7.72
C ILE A 68 -3.16 -14.46 6.23
N ALA A 69 -4.34 -14.62 5.62
CA ALA A 69 -4.56 -14.27 4.22
C ALA A 69 -4.30 -12.78 3.94
N ILE A 70 -4.78 -11.89 4.82
CA ILE A 70 -4.53 -10.45 4.77
C ILE A 70 -3.03 -10.19 4.87
N SER A 71 -2.36 -10.73 5.88
CA SER A 71 -0.94 -10.49 6.14
C SER A 71 -0.06 -10.93 4.96
N ILE A 72 -0.26 -12.14 4.44
CA ILE A 72 0.52 -12.69 3.32
C ILE A 72 0.36 -11.82 2.07
N ASN A 73 -0.88 -11.47 1.71
CA ASN A 73 -1.11 -10.75 0.46
C ASN A 73 -0.78 -9.25 0.58
N ALA A 74 -0.98 -8.63 1.74
CA ALA A 74 -0.50 -7.28 2.00
C ALA A 74 1.03 -7.22 1.94
N LYS A 75 1.73 -8.25 2.45
CA LYS A 75 3.17 -8.35 2.29
C LYS A 75 3.59 -8.40 0.82
N LYS A 76 2.89 -9.17 -0.03
CA LYS A 76 3.17 -9.21 -1.47
C LYS A 76 2.97 -7.85 -2.15
N TYR A 77 1.98 -7.07 -1.72
CA TYR A 77 1.82 -5.69 -2.18
C TYR A 77 3.01 -4.82 -1.77
N GLN A 78 3.39 -4.86 -0.50
CA GLN A 78 4.50 -4.07 0.04
C GLN A 78 5.85 -4.46 -0.58
N ASP A 79 6.10 -5.75 -0.80
CA ASP A 79 7.30 -6.25 -1.46
C ASP A 79 7.33 -5.77 -2.93
N ALA A 80 6.19 -5.80 -3.64
CA ALA A 80 6.08 -5.27 -5.00
C ALA A 80 6.31 -3.75 -5.06
N LEU A 81 5.69 -2.97 -4.17
CA LEU A 81 5.88 -1.53 -4.05
C LEU A 81 7.34 -1.18 -3.80
N ASN A 82 7.97 -1.84 -2.82
CA ASN A 82 9.37 -1.60 -2.47
C ASN A 82 10.35 -2.03 -3.56
N GLY A 83 9.93 -2.97 -4.43
CA GLY A 83 10.71 -3.44 -5.58
C GLY A 83 10.70 -2.50 -6.78
N LEU A 84 9.74 -1.55 -6.86
CA LEU A 84 9.73 -0.56 -7.93
C LEU A 84 10.86 0.44 -7.78
N ASN A 85 11.45 0.84 -8.90
CA ASN A 85 12.24 2.06 -8.95
C ASN A 85 11.33 3.31 -8.89
N VAL A 86 11.92 4.46 -8.53
CA VAL A 86 11.16 5.71 -8.34
C VAL A 86 10.50 6.17 -9.64
N ALA A 87 11.11 5.91 -10.80
CA ALA A 87 10.50 6.24 -12.09
C ALA A 87 9.27 5.36 -12.37
N GLU A 88 9.36 4.05 -12.13
CA GLU A 88 8.24 3.12 -12.28
C GLU A 88 7.09 3.46 -11.34
N PHE A 89 7.40 3.81 -10.09
CA PHE A 89 6.38 4.27 -9.14
C PHE A 89 5.68 5.52 -9.65
N TYR A 90 6.43 6.51 -10.15
CA TYR A 90 5.87 7.73 -10.71
C TYR A 90 4.92 7.43 -11.86
N GLU A 91 5.34 6.62 -12.85
CA GLU A 91 4.51 6.24 -13.98
C GLU A 91 3.27 5.46 -13.56
N ALA A 92 3.43 4.48 -12.66
CA ALA A 92 2.34 3.67 -12.12
C ALA A 92 1.32 4.47 -11.30
N ARG A 93 1.67 5.69 -10.88
CA ARG A 93 0.83 6.59 -10.08
C ARG A 93 0.56 7.93 -10.73
N LEU A 94 0.96 8.13 -11.98
CA LEU A 94 0.82 9.39 -12.68
C LEU A 94 -0.65 9.84 -12.74
N GLY A 95 -1.56 8.92 -13.03
CA GLY A 95 -3.00 9.20 -13.03
C GLY A 95 -3.51 9.67 -11.67
N THR A 96 -3.09 9.03 -10.58
CA THR A 96 -3.43 9.44 -9.21
C THR A 96 -2.87 10.83 -8.92
N LEU A 97 -1.61 11.08 -9.27
CA LEU A 97 -0.95 12.37 -9.03
C LEU A 97 -1.64 13.50 -9.78
N LYS A 98 -1.94 13.30 -11.07
CA LYS A 98 -2.69 14.25 -11.91
C LYS A 98 -4.09 14.53 -11.37
N SER A 99 -4.77 13.51 -10.86
CA SER A 99 -6.12 13.67 -10.29
C SER A 99 -6.15 14.56 -9.02
N VAL A 100 -5.01 14.67 -8.31
CA VAL A 100 -4.90 15.46 -7.09
C VAL A 100 -4.33 16.85 -7.36
N LEU A 101 -3.27 16.93 -8.17
CA LEU A 101 -2.49 18.14 -8.35
C LEU A 101 -2.85 18.92 -9.63
N GLY A 102 -3.50 18.28 -10.60
CA GLY A 102 -3.61 18.80 -11.97
C GLY A 102 -2.28 18.67 -12.73
N ASP A 103 -2.30 18.95 -14.04
CA ASP A 103 -1.14 18.73 -14.91
C ASP A 103 0.06 19.62 -14.56
N GLU A 104 -0.15 20.91 -14.29
CA GLU A 104 0.93 21.87 -14.00
C GLU A 104 1.76 21.47 -12.78
N LYS A 105 1.09 21.19 -11.65
CA LYS A 105 1.75 20.78 -10.41
C LYS A 105 2.31 19.35 -10.46
N THR A 106 1.78 18.51 -11.36
CA THR A 106 2.34 17.18 -11.61
C THR A 106 3.72 17.27 -12.28
N GLU A 107 3.92 18.20 -13.20
CA GLU A 107 5.23 18.41 -13.84
C GLU A 107 6.24 19.01 -12.85
N GLU A 108 5.81 19.91 -11.96
CA GLU A 108 6.67 20.39 -10.87
C GLU A 108 7.14 19.24 -9.96
N ALA A 109 6.21 18.34 -9.59
CA ALA A 109 6.50 17.18 -8.74
C ALA A 109 7.44 16.18 -9.42
N LYS A 110 7.36 16.01 -10.74
CA LYS A 110 8.19 15.09 -11.52
C LYS A 110 9.69 15.31 -11.30
N SER A 111 10.12 16.57 -11.21
CA SER A 111 11.52 16.92 -10.93
C SER A 111 12.07 16.34 -9.61
N ILE A 112 11.19 16.07 -8.64
CA ILE A 112 11.55 15.42 -7.37
C ILE A 112 11.77 13.91 -7.60
N PHE A 113 10.91 13.26 -8.38
CA PHE A 113 11.03 11.83 -8.71
C PHE A 113 12.27 11.56 -9.58
N GLU A 114 12.54 12.40 -10.57
CA GLU A 114 13.67 12.23 -11.51
C GLU A 114 15.03 12.21 -10.80
N LYS A 115 15.20 12.99 -9.72
CA LYS A 115 16.43 13.00 -8.91
C LYS A 115 16.79 11.65 -8.30
N TYR A 116 15.82 10.75 -8.20
CA TYR A 116 15.96 9.44 -7.56
C TYR A 116 15.52 8.29 -8.45
N SER A 117 15.28 8.53 -9.74
CA SER A 117 14.68 7.59 -10.70
C SER A 117 15.24 6.16 -10.65
N GLY A 118 16.55 6.01 -10.54
CA GLY A 118 17.24 4.72 -10.49
C GLY A 118 17.28 4.02 -9.13
N GLN A 119 16.72 4.62 -8.07
CA GLN A 119 16.64 4.00 -6.74
C GLN A 119 15.30 3.31 -6.56
N THR A 120 15.27 2.23 -5.78
CA THR A 120 14.00 1.58 -5.43
C THR A 120 13.28 2.29 -4.29
N ILE A 121 11.96 2.21 -4.26
CA ILE A 121 11.13 2.71 -3.14
C ILE A 121 11.61 2.09 -1.83
N GLY A 122 11.89 0.79 -1.81
CA GLY A 122 12.44 0.11 -0.62
C GLY A 122 13.79 0.67 -0.18
N SER A 123 14.66 1.04 -1.12
CA SER A 123 15.96 1.66 -0.80
C SER A 123 15.80 3.07 -0.22
N ILE A 124 14.83 3.85 -0.70
CA ILE A 124 14.50 5.18 -0.18
C ILE A 124 13.94 5.06 1.23
N ASN A 125 12.96 4.18 1.43
CA ASN A 125 12.33 3.92 2.74
C ASN A 125 13.37 3.50 3.76
N LYS A 126 14.22 2.52 3.42
CA LYS A 126 15.30 2.05 4.30
C LYS A 126 16.25 3.17 4.71
N LYS A 127 16.69 4.02 3.77
CA LYS A 127 17.58 5.16 4.08
C LYS A 127 16.90 6.17 5.01
N PHE A 128 15.63 6.47 4.75
CA PHE A 128 14.85 7.42 5.55
C PHE A 128 14.60 6.89 6.97
N GLU A 129 14.23 5.62 7.11
CA GLU A 129 14.00 4.96 8.40
C GLU A 129 15.28 4.84 9.22
N GLN A 130 16.40 4.44 8.60
CA GLN A 130 17.70 4.37 9.27
C GLN A 130 18.16 5.74 9.78
N ALA A 131 18.02 6.78 8.97
CA ALA A 131 18.34 8.13 9.39
C ALA A 131 17.45 8.59 10.55
N ASN A 132 16.15 8.31 10.51
CA ASN A 132 15.24 8.60 11.61
C ASN A 132 15.59 7.83 12.89
N ALA A 133 15.98 6.56 12.78
CA ALA A 133 16.38 5.75 13.93
C ALA A 133 17.62 6.33 14.61
N ILE A 134 18.61 6.81 13.84
CA ILE A 134 19.81 7.48 14.37
C ILE A 134 19.42 8.76 15.14
N LEU A 135 18.49 9.56 14.62
CA LEU A 135 18.07 10.80 15.29
C LEU A 135 17.22 10.56 16.54
N LYS A 136 16.45 9.47 16.57
CA LYS A 136 15.62 9.09 17.71
C LYS A 136 16.38 8.32 18.78
N ASP A 137 17.60 7.88 18.50
CA ASP A 137 18.43 7.18 19.46
C ASP A 137 18.75 8.06 20.68
N LYS A 138 18.43 7.52 21.86
CA LYS A 138 18.69 8.15 23.17
C LYS A 138 19.80 7.45 23.95
N THR A 139 20.39 6.40 23.40
CA THR A 139 21.40 5.58 24.09
C THR A 139 22.80 6.17 23.99
N GLY A 140 23.02 7.13 23.09
CA GLY A 140 24.33 7.75 22.88
C GLY A 140 25.25 6.93 21.98
N LEU A 141 24.70 5.94 21.26
CA LEU A 141 25.44 5.08 20.34
C LEU A 141 25.96 5.83 19.10
N PHE A 142 25.35 6.97 18.76
CA PHE A 142 25.69 7.77 17.59
C PHE A 142 26.28 9.12 17.99
N ASP A 143 27.46 9.42 17.44
CA ASP A 143 28.13 10.71 17.56
C ASP A 143 27.41 11.82 16.77
N ASP A 144 27.79 13.07 17.04
CA ASP A 144 27.18 14.25 16.42
C ASP A 144 27.34 14.27 14.90
N LYS A 145 28.45 13.73 14.38
CA LYS A 145 28.69 13.65 12.94
C LYS A 145 27.67 12.72 12.27
N LYS A 146 27.43 11.53 12.82
CA LYS A 146 26.41 10.59 12.32
C LYS A 146 25.01 11.18 12.44
N LYS A 147 24.72 11.92 13.51
CA LYS A 147 23.43 12.63 13.65
C LYS A 147 23.27 13.71 12.59
N ASP A 148 24.31 14.47 12.27
CA ASP A 148 24.23 15.49 11.23
C ASP A 148 24.13 14.90 9.82
N GLU A 149 24.80 13.78 9.54
CA GLU A 149 24.62 13.02 8.30
C GLU A 149 23.18 12.47 8.16
N ALA A 150 22.60 11.99 9.27
CA ALA A 150 21.20 11.55 9.30
C ALA A 150 20.22 12.70 9.06
N LYS A 151 20.43 13.88 9.68
CA LYS A 151 19.60 15.08 9.40
C LYS A 151 19.63 15.44 7.91
N LYS A 152 20.81 15.54 7.31
CA LYS A 152 20.97 15.85 5.88
C LYS A 152 20.29 14.81 4.99
N THR A 153 20.35 13.54 5.37
CA THR A 153 19.66 12.45 4.66
C THR A 153 18.14 12.63 4.71
N ILE A 154 17.58 12.93 5.88
CA ILE A 154 16.15 13.21 6.04
C ILE A 154 15.74 14.45 5.24
N GLU A 155 16.43 15.57 5.39
CA GLU A 155 16.14 16.81 4.66
C GLU A 155 16.10 16.57 3.15
N LYS A 156 17.07 15.82 2.63
CA LYS A 156 17.16 15.48 1.21
C LYS A 156 16.03 14.56 0.72
N LEU A 157 15.64 13.58 1.53
CA LEU A 157 14.67 12.54 1.14
C LEU A 157 13.22 12.90 1.49
N THR A 158 12.99 13.83 2.42
CA THR A 158 11.65 14.18 2.92
C THR A 158 10.67 14.53 1.79
N PRO A 159 10.99 15.38 0.80
CA PRO A 159 10.04 15.71 -0.25
C PRO A 159 9.55 14.49 -1.02
N LEU A 160 10.46 13.59 -1.42
CA LEU A 160 10.11 12.37 -2.13
C LEU A 160 9.31 11.40 -1.25
N TYR A 161 9.79 11.16 -0.02
CA TYR A 161 9.14 10.25 0.93
C TYR A 161 7.72 10.70 1.26
N THR A 162 7.50 12.01 1.46
CA THR A 162 6.18 12.59 1.67
C THR A 162 5.28 12.40 0.45
N LEU A 163 5.77 12.64 -0.77
CA LEU A 163 4.99 12.44 -1.99
C LEU A 163 4.57 10.98 -2.17
N ILE A 164 5.49 10.02 -1.98
CA ILE A 164 5.19 8.58 -2.06
C ILE A 164 4.05 8.22 -1.09
N ASN A 165 4.17 8.65 0.17
CA ASN A 165 3.16 8.33 1.20
C ASN A 165 1.80 8.95 0.90
N LEU A 166 1.76 10.22 0.46
CA LEU A 166 0.50 10.88 0.12
C LEU A 166 -0.18 10.25 -1.09
N ILE A 167 0.59 9.87 -2.11
CA ILE A 167 0.07 9.19 -3.30
C ILE A 167 -0.47 7.81 -2.96
N GLU A 168 0.24 7.02 -2.15
CA GLU A 168 -0.21 5.70 -1.70
C GLU A 168 -1.44 5.79 -0.79
N GLN A 169 -1.49 6.81 0.08
CA GLN A 169 -2.67 7.09 0.88
C GLN A 169 -3.86 7.45 -0.01
N ARG A 170 -3.66 8.29 -1.04
CA ARG A 170 -4.71 8.63 -1.98
C ARG A 170 -5.18 7.39 -2.75
N ASN A 171 -4.24 6.56 -3.22
CA ASN A 171 -4.57 5.32 -3.90
C ASN A 171 -5.46 4.42 -3.02
N TYR A 172 -5.08 4.21 -1.76
CA TYR A 172 -5.90 3.52 -0.78
C TYR A 172 -7.32 4.10 -0.69
N GLU A 173 -7.46 5.41 -0.52
CA GLU A 173 -8.76 6.09 -0.45
C GLU A 173 -9.62 5.89 -1.69
N THR A 174 -9.02 5.84 -2.88
CA THR A 174 -9.78 5.58 -4.13
C THR A 174 -10.31 4.16 -4.21
N LEU A 175 -9.65 3.20 -3.55
CA LEU A 175 -10.04 1.79 -3.57
C LEU A 175 -11.12 1.47 -2.53
N ILE A 176 -11.14 2.18 -1.40
CA ILE A 176 -12.07 1.95 -0.27
C ILE A 176 -13.53 1.81 -0.74
N PRO A 177 -14.13 2.74 -1.51
CA PRO A 177 -15.55 2.65 -1.86
C PRO A 177 -15.93 1.35 -2.58
N SER A 178 -15.02 0.84 -3.42
CA SER A 178 -15.23 -0.44 -4.11
C SER A 178 -15.03 -1.66 -3.21
N ALA A 179 -14.15 -1.55 -2.23
CA ALA A 179 -13.77 -2.60 -1.29
C ALA A 179 -14.82 -2.81 -0.18
N THR A 180 -15.49 -1.74 0.27
CA THR A 180 -16.42 -1.80 1.41
C THR A 180 -17.88 -2.00 1.00
N LYS A 181 -18.17 -1.89 -0.30
CA LYS A 181 -19.55 -1.94 -0.82
C LYS A 181 -20.28 -3.26 -0.53
N SER A 182 -19.59 -4.40 -0.58
CA SER A 182 -20.22 -5.71 -0.26
C SER A 182 -20.61 -5.76 1.21
N THR A 183 -19.70 -5.39 2.11
CA THR A 183 -19.95 -5.32 3.56
C THR A 183 -21.13 -4.41 3.88
N TYR A 184 -21.19 -3.18 3.34
CA TYR A 184 -22.34 -2.30 3.56
C TYR A 184 -23.66 -2.95 3.12
N LYS A 185 -23.66 -3.61 1.95
CA LYS A 185 -24.85 -4.30 1.45
C LYS A 185 -25.28 -5.43 2.39
N GLU A 186 -24.34 -6.23 2.88
CA GLU A 186 -24.60 -7.32 3.83
C GLU A 186 -25.17 -6.77 5.15
N GLU A 187 -24.51 -5.79 5.76
CA GLU A 187 -24.91 -5.24 7.06
C GLU A 187 -26.27 -4.54 7.01
N ILE A 188 -26.54 -3.76 5.97
CA ILE A 188 -27.86 -3.12 5.78
C ILE A 188 -28.94 -4.20 5.61
N THR A 189 -28.67 -5.26 4.84
CA THR A 189 -29.62 -6.35 4.61
C THR A 189 -29.94 -7.08 5.92
N GLU A 190 -28.94 -7.36 6.74
CA GLU A 190 -29.12 -8.00 8.04
C GLU A 190 -29.85 -7.10 9.05
N ALA A 191 -29.57 -5.80 9.06
CA ALA A 191 -30.29 -4.84 9.89
C ALA A 191 -31.78 -4.79 9.54
N LEU A 192 -32.12 -4.79 8.25
CA LEU A 192 -33.52 -4.81 7.79
C LEU A 192 -34.24 -6.09 8.21
N LYS A 193 -33.58 -7.26 8.16
CA LYS A 193 -34.18 -8.53 8.60
C LYS A 193 -34.51 -8.56 10.09
N LYS A 194 -33.71 -7.90 10.94
CA LYS A 194 -33.93 -7.85 12.39
C LYS A 194 -35.09 -6.94 12.80
N LEU A 195 -35.51 -6.04 11.91
CA LEU A 195 -36.62 -5.11 12.12
C LEU A 195 -37.96 -5.64 11.57
N ALA A 196 -37.93 -6.71 10.79
CA ALA A 196 -39.10 -7.41 10.24
C ALA A 196 -39.54 -8.53 11.18
#